data_AF-A0A6I7PVU1-F1
#
_entry.id   AF-A0A6I7PVU1-F1
#
_cell.length_a   1.000
_cell.length_b   1.000
_cell.length_c   1.000
_cell.angle_alpha   90.00
_cell.angle_beta   90.00
_cell.angle_gamma   90.00
#
_symmetry.space_group_name_H-M   'P 1'
#
loop_
_entity.id
_entity.type
_entity.pdbx_description
1 polymer ?
#
loop_
_entity_poly.entity_id
_entity_poly.type
_entity_poly.pdbx_seq_one_letter_code
_entity_poly.pdbx_strand_id
1 'polypeptide(L)'
;MKAEVLKRNIRLLSQLLRSIVGERFKQLAREEKLSKFSNQVIDPVLHLDLSLQMEREAIHLAEISLLELVTSERLSSELRRSALRVQEAHQSILAPDEDDEFLKSENLVRARMKALQCRVQFYKAFLTVEESSVNTPLTLALKAFISKERFSKKLDPVLSADRDYFEELARAAPQIQRFLVKKQADIETQKSENLWREFENEVFRQPQALP
;
A
#
# COMPACT_ATOMS: atom_id res chain seq x y z
N MET A 1 -1.60 -8.33 -23.97
CA MET A 1 -1.21 -6.98 -23.52
C MET A 1 0.14 -6.61 -24.13
N LYS A 2 0.28 -5.42 -24.74
CA LYS A 2 1.56 -4.97 -25.32
C LYS A 2 2.54 -4.56 -24.22
N ALA A 3 3.80 -5.00 -24.29
CA ALA A 3 4.82 -4.70 -23.28
C ALA A 3 5.03 -3.19 -23.04
N GLU A 4 4.90 -2.37 -24.10
CA GLU A 4 5.02 -0.91 -24.03
C GLU A 4 3.90 -0.27 -23.19
N VAL A 5 2.67 -0.79 -23.30
CA VAL A 5 1.51 -0.34 -22.51
C VAL A 5 1.75 -0.62 -21.04
N LEU A 6 2.20 -1.82 -20.71
CA LEU A 6 2.49 -2.23 -19.35
C LEU A 6 3.58 -1.35 -18.72
N LYS A 7 4.69 -1.14 -19.43
CA LYS A 7 5.79 -0.28 -18.99
C LYS A 7 5.34 1.16 -18.74
N ARG A 8 4.48 1.72 -19.60
CA ARG A 8 3.88 3.04 -19.40
C ARG A 8 3.01 3.06 -18.14
N ASN A 9 2.11 2.09 -17.98
CA ASN A 9 1.18 2.05 -16.84
C ASN A 9 1.94 1.89 -15.51
N ILE A 10 3.00 1.07 -15.47
CA ILE A 10 3.90 0.95 -14.31
C ILE A 10 4.58 2.29 -13.98
N ARG A 11 5.05 3.01 -15.00
CA ARG A 11 5.66 4.34 -14.81
C ARG A 11 4.67 5.33 -14.19
N LEU A 12 3.44 5.39 -14.69
CA LEU A 12 2.39 6.28 -14.18
C LEU A 12 1.98 5.90 -12.75
N LEU A 13 1.83 4.60 -12.46
CA LEU A 13 1.59 4.11 -11.10
C LEU A 13 2.74 4.46 -10.15
N SER A 14 3.98 4.30 -10.59
CA SER A 14 5.15 4.66 -9.78
C SER A 14 5.19 6.16 -9.46
N GLN A 15 4.77 7.01 -10.40
CA GLN A 15 4.63 8.46 -10.16
C GLN A 15 3.54 8.76 -9.12
N LEU A 16 2.37 8.11 -9.24
CA LEU A 16 1.28 8.22 -8.28
C LEU A 16 1.75 7.86 -6.87
N LEU A 17 2.36 6.69 -6.71
CA LEU A 17 2.79 6.19 -5.41
C LEU A 17 3.84 7.08 -4.78
N ARG A 18 4.82 7.58 -5.54
CA ARG A 18 5.79 8.55 -5.03
C ARG A 18 5.11 9.84 -4.54
N SER A 19 4.05 10.29 -5.22
CA SER A 19 3.29 11.47 -4.79
C SER A 19 2.53 11.22 -3.49
N ILE A 20 1.78 10.12 -3.39
CA ILE A 20 1.02 9.73 -2.18
C ILE A 20 1.98 9.60 -1.00
N VAL A 21 3.11 8.93 -1.21
CA VAL A 21 4.16 8.72 -0.22
C VAL A 21 4.81 10.06 0.17
N GLY A 22 5.14 10.92 -0.79
CA GLY A 22 5.66 12.26 -0.52
C GLY A 22 4.74 13.11 0.35
N GLU A 23 3.42 13.03 0.14
CA GLU A 23 2.44 13.72 0.99
C GLU A 23 2.35 13.11 2.40
N ARG A 24 2.41 11.77 2.53
CA ARG A 24 2.51 11.12 3.86
C ARG A 24 3.72 11.61 4.64
N PHE A 25 4.88 11.68 3.98
CA PHE A 25 6.12 12.16 4.61
C PHE A 25 5.98 13.62 5.08
N LYS A 26 5.44 14.51 4.25
CA LYS A 26 5.20 15.91 4.64
C LYS A 26 4.24 16.03 5.84
N GLN A 27 3.20 15.19 5.89
CA GLN A 27 2.27 15.17 7.02
C GLN A 27 2.95 14.67 8.29
N LEU A 28 3.72 13.57 8.21
CA LEU A 28 4.50 13.05 9.33
C LEU A 28 5.47 14.10 9.88
N ALA A 29 6.23 14.78 9.03
CA ALA A 29 7.16 15.84 9.43
C ALA A 29 6.43 17.06 10.06
N ARG A 30 5.20 17.35 9.66
CA ARG A 30 4.38 18.42 10.27
C ARG A 30 3.80 18.01 11.63
N GLU A 31 3.49 16.74 11.80
CA GLU A 31 2.90 16.16 13.02
C GLU A 31 3.93 15.75 14.08
N GLU A 32 5.24 15.88 13.79
CA GLU A 32 6.35 15.71 14.73
C GLU A 32 6.25 16.53 16.04
N LYS A 33 5.21 17.34 16.25
CA LYS A 33 4.87 17.88 17.59
C LYS A 33 4.41 16.81 18.60
N LEU A 34 4.11 15.58 18.18
CA LEU A 34 3.85 14.44 19.08
C LEU A 34 5.10 13.59 19.42
N SER A 35 6.27 13.92 18.85
CA SER A 35 7.56 13.20 19.02
C SER A 35 8.15 13.22 20.44
N LYS A 36 7.52 13.88 21.41
CA LYS A 36 8.09 14.07 22.76
C LYS A 36 7.95 12.88 23.72
N PHE A 37 7.40 11.73 23.31
CA PHE A 37 6.96 10.71 24.27
C PHE A 37 7.52 9.28 24.13
N SER A 38 8.48 9.00 23.25
CA SER A 38 9.18 7.69 23.29
C SER A 38 10.60 7.75 22.74
N ASN A 39 11.60 7.33 23.51
CA ASN A 39 13.02 7.25 23.09
C ASN A 39 13.32 6.11 22.09
N GLN A 40 12.30 5.50 21.48
CA GLN A 40 12.39 4.42 20.48
C GLN A 40 11.68 4.85 19.19
N VAL A 41 11.90 6.08 18.73
CA VAL A 41 11.25 6.58 17.51
C VAL A 41 11.92 5.97 16.30
N ILE A 42 11.17 5.14 15.58
CA ILE A 42 11.55 4.68 14.25
C ILE A 42 11.55 5.89 13.31
N ASP A 43 12.66 6.09 12.60
CA ASP A 43 12.82 7.17 11.65
C ASP A 43 11.62 7.20 10.67
N PRO A 44 10.88 8.33 10.56
CA PRO A 44 9.78 8.47 9.61
C PRO A 44 10.15 8.12 8.16
N VAL A 45 11.42 8.28 7.76
CA VAL A 45 11.95 7.86 6.46
C VAL A 45 11.94 6.33 6.32
N LEU A 46 12.26 5.60 7.39
CA LEU A 46 12.25 4.14 7.39
C LEU A 46 10.82 3.60 7.30
N HIS A 47 9.86 4.22 8.00
CA HIS A 47 8.44 3.88 7.85
C HIS A 47 7.91 4.14 6.43
N LEU A 48 8.42 5.18 5.78
CA LEU A 48 8.09 5.54 4.41
C LEU A 48 8.61 4.48 3.41
N ASP A 49 9.86 4.07 3.57
CA ASP A 49 10.50 3.06 2.73
C ASP A 49 9.81 1.69 2.86
N LEU A 50 9.38 1.33 4.08
CA LEU A 50 8.59 0.14 4.33
C LEU A 50 7.23 0.15 3.64
N SER A 51 6.54 1.30 3.68
CA SER A 51 5.27 1.48 2.97
C SER A 51 5.46 1.36 1.46
N LEU A 52 6.52 1.97 0.91
CA LEU A 52 6.89 1.85 -0.50
C LEU A 52 7.23 0.42 -0.90
N GLN A 53 7.86 -0.36 -0.03
CA GLN A 53 8.23 -1.74 -0.33
C GLN A 53 7.01 -2.61 -0.58
N MET A 54 5.95 -2.45 0.22
CA MET A 54 4.70 -3.18 0.02
C MET A 54 4.04 -2.86 -1.33
N GLU A 55 4.03 -1.57 -1.71
CA GLU A 55 3.46 -1.15 -2.98
C GLU A 55 4.27 -1.64 -4.19
N ARG A 56 5.61 -1.64 -4.08
CA ARG A 56 6.51 -2.19 -5.12
C ARG A 56 6.30 -3.68 -5.33
N GLU A 57 6.24 -4.45 -4.24
CA GLU A 57 5.99 -5.90 -4.27
C GLU A 57 4.62 -6.19 -4.90
N ALA A 58 3.57 -5.44 -4.53
CA ALA A 58 2.25 -5.62 -5.12
C ALA A 58 2.20 -5.29 -6.62
N ILE A 59 2.88 -4.24 -7.08
CA ILE A 59 2.96 -3.91 -8.51
C ILE A 59 3.72 -5.01 -9.26
N HIS A 60 4.85 -5.48 -8.73
CA HIS A 60 5.62 -6.55 -9.36
C HIS A 60 4.80 -7.84 -9.47
N LEU A 61 4.11 -8.24 -8.39
CA LEU A 61 3.23 -9.42 -8.39
C LEU A 61 2.05 -9.27 -9.37
N ALA A 62 1.50 -8.06 -9.50
CA ALA A 62 0.47 -7.76 -10.50
C ALA A 62 1.01 -7.87 -11.92
N GLU A 63 2.20 -7.34 -12.18
CA GLU A 63 2.89 -7.40 -13.48
C GLU A 63 3.15 -8.86 -13.89
N ILE A 64 3.84 -9.65 -13.06
CA ILE A 64 4.18 -11.04 -13.39
C ILE A 64 2.92 -11.90 -13.57
N SER A 65 1.84 -11.60 -12.83
CA SER A 65 0.58 -12.31 -12.98
C SER A 65 -0.14 -11.95 -14.28
N LEU A 66 -0.02 -10.72 -14.78
CA LEU A 66 -0.63 -10.29 -16.04
C LEU A 66 0.17 -10.76 -17.26
N LEU A 67 1.49 -10.91 -17.11
CA LEU A 67 2.37 -11.48 -18.13
C LEU A 67 2.32 -13.02 -18.15
N GLU A 68 1.46 -13.64 -17.33
CA GLU A 68 1.32 -15.10 -17.20
C GLU A 68 2.64 -15.82 -16.86
N LEU A 69 3.60 -15.09 -16.28
CA LEU A 69 4.92 -15.62 -15.89
C LEU A 69 4.83 -16.55 -14.68
N VAL A 70 3.70 -16.50 -13.96
CA VAL A 70 3.38 -17.35 -12.82
C VAL A 70 1.98 -17.92 -12.97
N THR A 71 1.84 -19.23 -12.72
CA THR A 71 0.53 -19.87 -12.58
C THR A 71 -0.19 -19.34 -11.33
N SER A 72 -1.52 -19.47 -11.27
CA SER A 72 -2.29 -19.04 -10.08
C SER A 72 -1.82 -19.73 -8.80
N GLU A 73 -1.36 -20.98 -8.88
CA GLU A 73 -0.78 -21.69 -7.74
C GLU A 73 0.57 -21.11 -7.33
N ARG A 74 1.45 -20.80 -8.30
CA ARG A 74 2.75 -20.16 -8.04
C ARG A 74 2.61 -18.74 -7.48
N LEU A 75 1.57 -18.01 -7.88
CA LEU A 75 1.30 -16.67 -7.37
C LEU A 75 1.09 -16.66 -5.84
N SER A 76 0.48 -17.69 -5.27
CA SER A 76 0.31 -17.81 -3.82
C SER A 76 1.65 -17.96 -3.09
N SER A 77 2.57 -18.74 -3.67
CA SER A 77 3.93 -18.91 -3.15
C SER A 77 4.78 -17.65 -3.29
N GLU A 78 4.60 -16.89 -4.37
CA GLU A 78 5.26 -15.58 -4.54
C GLU A 78 4.67 -14.54 -3.57
N LEU A 79 3.36 -14.50 -3.37
CA LEU A 79 2.70 -13.65 -2.36
C LEU A 79 3.26 -13.92 -0.96
N ARG A 80 3.43 -15.19 -0.58
CA ARG A 80 4.03 -15.56 0.71
C ARG A 80 5.48 -15.08 0.81
N ARG A 81 6.29 -15.29 -0.23
CA ARG A 81 7.69 -14.85 -0.26
C ARG A 81 7.81 -13.32 -0.16
N SER A 82 7.00 -12.57 -0.91
CA SER A 82 6.94 -11.11 -0.80
C SER A 82 6.47 -10.66 0.60
N ALA A 83 5.47 -11.32 1.18
CA ALA A 83 5.00 -11.01 2.54
C ALA A 83 6.12 -11.20 3.57
N LEU A 84 6.88 -12.29 3.48
CA LEU A 84 8.04 -12.56 4.34
C LEU A 84 9.13 -11.50 4.14
N ARG A 85 9.50 -11.16 2.90
CA ARG A 85 10.49 -10.10 2.63
C ARG A 85 10.09 -8.75 3.24
N VAL A 86 8.81 -8.37 3.11
CA VAL A 86 8.31 -7.12 3.71
C VAL A 86 8.30 -7.23 5.24
N GLN A 87 7.99 -8.41 5.81
CA GLN A 87 8.05 -8.68 7.24
C GLN A 87 9.46 -8.57 7.81
N GLU A 88 10.43 -9.21 7.17
CA GLU A 88 11.84 -9.16 7.55
C GLU A 88 12.38 -7.72 7.50
N ALA A 89 12.02 -6.95 6.47
CA ALA A 89 12.39 -5.55 6.40
C ALA A 89 11.80 -4.73 7.56
N HIS A 90 10.52 -4.95 7.92
CA HIS A 90 9.93 -4.31 9.09
C HIS A 90 10.66 -4.72 10.38
N GLN A 91 11.05 -5.99 10.51
CA GLN A 91 11.81 -6.48 11.67
C GLN A 91 13.16 -5.83 11.82
N SER A 92 13.93 -5.72 10.75
CA SER A 92 15.24 -5.06 10.78
C SER A 92 15.19 -3.60 11.26
N ILE A 93 14.04 -2.94 11.17
CA ILE A 93 13.84 -1.54 11.52
C ILE A 93 13.22 -1.38 12.92
N LEU A 94 12.23 -2.19 13.26
CA LEU A 94 11.47 -2.07 14.50
C LEU A 94 12.13 -2.78 15.69
N ALA A 95 12.90 -3.85 15.43
CA ALA A 95 13.52 -4.69 16.45
C ALA A 95 14.86 -5.26 15.93
N PRO A 96 15.90 -4.41 15.73
CA PRO A 96 17.17 -4.83 15.16
C PRO A 96 17.99 -5.79 16.04
N ASP A 97 17.78 -5.74 17.37
CA ASP A 97 18.60 -6.44 18.37
C ASP A 97 17.88 -7.62 19.06
N GLU A 98 16.66 -7.97 18.64
CA GLU A 98 15.90 -9.05 19.28
C GLU A 98 15.60 -10.20 18.31
N ASP A 99 15.73 -11.42 18.84
CA ASP A 99 15.24 -12.66 18.25
C ASP A 99 13.70 -12.73 18.38
N ASP A 100 13.05 -11.64 17.99
CA ASP A 100 11.72 -11.28 18.44
C ASP A 100 10.68 -12.15 17.70
N GLU A 101 10.17 -13.17 18.40
CA GLU A 101 9.07 -14.02 17.92
C GLU A 101 7.86 -13.18 17.51
N PHE A 102 7.72 -11.97 18.06
CA PHE A 102 6.72 -10.96 17.71
C PHE A 102 6.56 -10.78 16.20
N LEU A 103 7.67 -10.62 15.47
CA LEU A 103 7.67 -10.32 14.03
C LEU A 103 7.78 -11.58 13.16
N LYS A 104 7.90 -12.77 13.77
CA LYS A 104 7.84 -14.07 13.09
C LYS A 104 6.43 -14.69 13.13
N SER A 105 5.43 -13.97 13.66
CA SER A 105 4.05 -14.45 13.76
C SER A 105 3.45 -14.82 12.39
N GLU A 106 3.06 -16.09 12.24
CA GLU A 106 2.36 -16.59 11.04
C GLU A 106 1.04 -15.84 10.78
N ASN A 107 0.38 -15.30 11.81
CA ASN A 107 -0.82 -14.49 11.62
C ASN A 107 -0.49 -13.14 10.96
N LEU A 108 0.62 -12.50 11.32
CA LEU A 108 1.09 -11.27 10.66
C LEU A 108 1.43 -11.53 9.20
N VAL A 109 2.11 -12.64 8.91
CA VAL A 109 2.45 -13.04 7.55
C VAL A 109 1.18 -13.26 6.73
N ARG A 110 0.17 -13.96 7.27
CA ARG A 110 -1.12 -14.16 6.59
C ARG A 110 -1.87 -12.86 6.34
N ALA A 111 -1.93 -11.97 7.34
CA ALA A 111 -2.56 -10.67 7.18
C ALA A 111 -1.85 -9.84 6.09
N ARG A 112 -0.52 -9.88 6.04
CA ARG A 112 0.27 -9.21 5.01
C ARG A 112 0.08 -9.83 3.62
N MET A 113 0.00 -11.16 3.52
CA MET A 113 -0.33 -11.84 2.28
C MET A 113 -1.69 -11.38 1.74
N LYS A 114 -2.71 -11.29 2.61
CA LYS A 114 -4.05 -10.79 2.24
C LYS A 114 -3.97 -9.34 1.75
N ALA A 115 -3.24 -8.48 2.45
CA ALA A 115 -3.09 -7.08 2.07
C ALA A 115 -2.33 -6.88 0.74
N LEU A 116 -1.31 -7.70 0.47
CA LEU A 116 -0.63 -7.77 -0.84
C LEU A 116 -1.58 -8.27 -1.93
N GLN A 117 -2.36 -9.32 -1.65
CA GLN A 117 -3.32 -9.88 -2.62
C GLN A 117 -4.37 -8.86 -3.03
N CYS A 118 -4.94 -8.11 -2.07
CA CYS A 118 -5.89 -7.04 -2.34
C CYS A 118 -5.26 -5.94 -3.23
N ARG A 119 -4.02 -5.51 -2.92
CA ARG A 119 -3.30 -4.52 -3.75
C ARG A 119 -2.99 -5.03 -5.15
N VAL A 120 -2.60 -6.29 -5.31
CA VAL A 120 -2.39 -6.90 -6.63
C VAL A 120 -3.64 -6.78 -7.48
N GLN A 121 -4.81 -7.11 -6.93
CA GLN A 121 -6.08 -7.00 -7.65
C GLN A 121 -6.46 -5.55 -7.97
N PHE A 122 -6.16 -4.63 -7.08
CA PHE A 122 -6.34 -3.20 -7.30
C PHE A 122 -5.45 -2.68 -8.44
N TYR A 123 -4.15 -2.97 -8.40
CA TYR A 123 -3.18 -2.53 -9.41
C TYR A 123 -3.36 -3.20 -10.77
N LYS A 124 -3.84 -4.44 -10.82
CA LYS A 124 -4.18 -5.10 -12.09
C LYS A 124 -5.13 -4.25 -12.95
N ALA A 125 -6.11 -3.59 -12.34
CA ALA A 125 -7.05 -2.73 -13.05
C ALA A 125 -6.36 -1.55 -13.77
N PHE A 126 -5.35 -0.94 -13.13
CA PHE A 126 -4.53 0.09 -13.76
C PHE A 126 -3.65 -0.47 -14.87
N LEU A 127 -3.02 -1.62 -14.63
CA LEU A 127 -2.06 -2.19 -15.57
C LEU A 127 -2.71 -2.70 -16.86
N THR A 128 -3.98 -3.08 -16.83
CA THR A 128 -4.73 -3.59 -18.00
C THR A 128 -5.27 -2.49 -18.93
N VAL A 129 -5.07 -1.21 -18.62
CA VAL A 129 -5.56 -0.10 -19.46
C VAL A 129 -4.76 0.01 -20.76
N GLU A 130 -5.38 -0.30 -21.89
CA GLU A 130 -4.72 -0.34 -23.20
C GLU A 130 -4.77 0.98 -23.98
N GLU A 131 -5.60 1.96 -23.58
CA GLU A 131 -5.73 3.20 -24.36
C GLU A 131 -4.43 3.99 -24.41
N SER A 132 -3.98 4.35 -25.61
CA SER A 132 -2.72 5.07 -25.85
C SER A 132 -2.71 6.51 -25.32
N SER A 133 -3.89 7.14 -25.21
CA SER A 133 -4.06 8.54 -24.77
C SER A 133 -3.82 8.78 -23.28
N VAL A 134 -3.64 7.72 -22.49
CA VAL A 134 -3.36 7.83 -21.05
C VAL A 134 -1.92 8.25 -20.80
N ASN A 135 -1.74 9.40 -20.14
CA ASN A 135 -0.44 10.02 -19.88
C ASN A 135 -0.26 10.57 -18.46
N THR A 136 -1.28 10.48 -17.61
CA THR A 136 -1.23 10.91 -16.20
C THR A 136 -1.81 9.83 -15.28
N PRO A 137 -1.44 9.82 -13.98
CA PRO A 137 -2.08 8.96 -13.00
C PRO A 137 -3.60 9.12 -12.93
N LEU A 138 -4.10 10.36 -13.04
CA LEU A 138 -5.53 10.66 -12.99
C LEU A 138 -6.26 10.05 -14.19
N THR A 139 -5.74 10.24 -15.40
CA THR A 139 -6.33 9.66 -16.61
C THR A 139 -6.27 8.14 -16.60
N LEU A 140 -5.20 7.55 -16.05
CA LEU A 140 -5.08 6.11 -15.88
C LEU A 140 -6.15 5.55 -14.92
N ALA A 141 -6.34 6.18 -13.76
CA ALA A 141 -7.36 5.79 -12.80
C ALA A 141 -8.78 5.95 -13.37
N LEU A 142 -9.05 7.07 -14.05
CA LEU A 142 -10.34 7.31 -14.68
C LEU A 142 -10.69 6.22 -15.68
N LYS A 143 -9.72 5.78 -16.50
CA LYS A 143 -9.91 4.69 -17.46
C LYS A 143 -10.02 3.32 -16.80
N ALA A 144 -9.21 3.04 -15.79
CA ALA A 144 -9.21 1.75 -15.09
C ALA A 144 -10.54 1.46 -14.38
N PHE A 145 -11.17 2.48 -13.79
CA PHE A 145 -12.34 2.28 -12.92
C PHE A 145 -13.64 2.89 -13.47
N ILE A 146 -13.58 3.85 -14.41
CA ILE A 146 -14.72 4.47 -15.12
C ILE A 146 -15.66 5.30 -14.23
N SER A 147 -15.79 4.98 -12.95
CA SER A 147 -16.66 5.64 -11.98
C SER A 147 -16.09 5.58 -10.57
N LYS A 148 -16.51 6.53 -9.74
CA LYS A 148 -16.17 6.58 -8.31
C LYS A 148 -16.55 5.27 -7.60
N GLU A 149 -17.77 4.79 -7.79
CA GLU A 149 -18.26 3.56 -7.14
C GLU A 149 -17.38 2.33 -7.46
N ARG A 150 -16.96 2.17 -8.71
CA ARG A 150 -16.06 1.06 -9.10
C ARG A 150 -14.66 1.21 -8.51
N PHE A 151 -14.18 2.44 -8.35
CA PHE A 151 -12.92 2.72 -7.67
C PHE A 151 -13.02 2.34 -6.19
N SER A 152 -14.02 2.87 -5.47
CA SER A 152 -14.22 2.56 -4.05
C SER A 152 -14.37 1.06 -3.82
N LYS A 153 -15.19 0.36 -4.62
CA LYS A 153 -15.40 -1.09 -4.52
C LYS A 153 -14.11 -1.91 -4.63
N LYS A 154 -13.10 -1.40 -5.35
CA LYS A 154 -11.79 -2.05 -5.53
C LYS A 154 -10.77 -1.61 -4.47
N LEU A 155 -10.91 -0.39 -3.95
CA LEU A 155 -10.07 0.15 -2.89
C LEU A 155 -10.48 -0.37 -1.49
N ASP A 156 -11.78 -0.53 -1.21
CA ASP A 156 -12.29 -0.94 0.10
C ASP A 156 -11.66 -2.25 0.62
N PRO A 157 -11.46 -3.30 -0.20
CA PRO A 157 -10.74 -4.50 0.24
C PRO A 157 -9.28 -4.24 0.62
N VAL A 158 -8.61 -3.28 -0.04
CA VAL A 158 -7.23 -2.88 0.30
C VAL A 158 -7.21 -2.22 1.68
N LEU A 159 -8.09 -1.24 1.90
CA LEU A 159 -8.19 -0.53 3.17
C LEU A 159 -8.61 -1.45 4.32
N SER A 160 -9.54 -2.38 4.06
CA SER A 160 -9.93 -3.38 5.05
C SER A 160 -8.78 -4.32 5.39
N ALA A 161 -8.01 -4.79 4.40
CA ALA A 161 -6.88 -5.66 4.65
C ALA A 161 -5.73 -4.94 5.40
N ASP A 162 -5.56 -3.64 5.18
CA ASP A 162 -4.63 -2.82 5.95
C ASP A 162 -5.06 -2.71 7.42
N ARG A 163 -6.34 -2.42 7.68
CA ARG A 163 -6.90 -2.42 9.05
C ARG A 163 -6.68 -3.76 9.74
N ASP A 164 -7.01 -4.87 9.08
CA ASP A 164 -6.79 -6.22 9.62
C ASP A 164 -5.32 -6.45 9.94
N TYR A 165 -4.40 -6.06 9.05
CA TYR A 165 -2.97 -6.19 9.26
C TYR A 165 -2.48 -5.37 10.46
N PHE A 166 -2.91 -4.11 10.58
CA PHE A 166 -2.52 -3.25 11.68
C PHE A 166 -3.10 -3.69 13.02
N GLU A 167 -4.31 -4.25 13.03
CA GLU A 167 -4.86 -4.90 14.23
C GLU A 167 -4.00 -6.09 14.66
N GLU A 168 -3.61 -6.95 13.73
CA GLU A 168 -2.71 -8.07 14.03
C GLU A 168 -1.34 -7.58 14.52
N LEU A 169 -0.81 -6.50 13.94
CA LEU A 169 0.44 -5.87 14.40
C LEU A 169 0.34 -5.42 15.86
N ALA A 170 -0.77 -4.77 16.21
CA ALA A 170 -1.01 -4.35 17.59
C ALA A 170 -1.25 -5.53 18.55
N ARG A 171 -1.89 -6.62 18.09
CA ARG A 171 -2.11 -7.83 18.91
C ARG A 171 -0.81 -8.56 19.20
N ALA A 172 0.04 -8.68 18.18
CA ALA A 172 1.31 -9.36 18.29
C ALA A 172 2.29 -8.56 19.17
N ALA A 173 2.15 -7.23 19.27
CA ALA A 173 3.08 -6.38 20.00
C ALA A 173 3.17 -6.73 21.50
N PRO A 174 4.32 -6.46 22.15
CA PRO A 174 4.47 -6.61 23.60
C PRO A 174 3.38 -5.86 24.36
N GLN A 175 2.87 -6.45 25.45
CA GLN A 175 1.68 -5.95 26.16
C GLN A 175 1.74 -4.46 26.53
N ILE A 176 2.93 -3.97 26.93
CA ILE A 176 3.17 -2.57 27.31
C ILE A 176 3.06 -1.62 26.09
N GLN A 177 3.39 -2.10 24.90
CA GLN A 177 3.45 -1.31 23.66
C GLN A 177 2.17 -1.41 22.82
N ARG A 178 1.31 -2.41 23.02
CA ARG A 178 0.10 -2.66 22.20
C ARG A 178 -0.76 -1.41 22.00
N PHE A 179 -0.97 -0.63 23.06
CA PHE A 179 -1.79 0.58 22.98
C PHE A 179 -1.17 1.63 22.06
N LEU A 180 0.14 1.85 22.15
CA LEU A 180 0.87 2.80 21.33
C LEU A 180 0.91 2.34 19.86
N VAL A 181 1.20 1.05 19.64
CA VAL A 181 1.18 0.45 18.30
C VAL A 181 -0.20 0.60 17.66
N LYS A 182 -1.27 0.28 18.40
CA LYS A 182 -2.65 0.45 17.92
C LYS A 182 -2.97 1.90 17.57
N LYS A 183 -2.64 2.85 18.45
CA LYS A 183 -2.83 4.28 18.21
C LYS A 183 -2.13 4.75 16.94
N GLN A 184 -0.88 4.34 16.74
CA GLN A 184 -0.11 4.69 15.54
C GLN A 184 -0.71 4.06 14.28
N ALA A 185 -1.08 2.78 14.35
CA ALA A 185 -1.76 2.05 13.29
C ALA A 185 -3.05 2.74 12.83
N ASP A 186 -3.88 3.17 13.78
CA ASP A 186 -5.15 3.86 13.50
C ASP A 186 -4.89 5.19 12.76
N ILE A 187 -3.86 5.95 13.18
CA ILE A 187 -3.45 7.20 12.54
C ILE A 187 -2.99 6.95 11.10
N GLU A 188 -2.09 6.00 10.88
CA GLU A 188 -1.54 5.71 9.55
C GLU A 188 -2.61 5.16 8.59
N THR A 189 -3.53 4.35 9.10
CA THR A 189 -4.69 3.88 8.33
C THR A 189 -5.57 5.05 7.92
N GLN A 190 -5.92 5.94 8.84
CA GLN A 190 -6.77 7.09 8.55
C GLN A 190 -6.13 8.04 7.52
N LYS A 191 -4.81 8.27 7.63
CA LYS A 191 -4.05 9.05 6.64
C LYS A 191 -4.08 8.40 5.26
N SER A 192 -3.85 7.08 5.21
CA SER A 192 -3.92 6.30 3.97
C SER A 192 -5.27 6.43 3.28
N GLU A 193 -6.36 6.29 4.05
CA GLU A 193 -7.73 6.44 3.57
C GLU A 193 -8.00 7.85 3.02
N ASN A 194 -7.58 8.88 3.74
CA ASN A 194 -7.80 10.27 3.34
C ASN A 194 -7.11 10.56 2.00
N LEU A 195 -5.85 10.14 1.83
CA LEU A 195 -5.11 10.34 0.59
C LEU A 195 -5.76 9.63 -0.61
N TRP A 196 -6.24 8.40 -0.40
CA TRP A 196 -6.94 7.69 -1.47
C TRP A 196 -8.30 8.32 -1.81
N ARG A 197 -9.02 8.86 -0.81
CA ARG A 197 -10.28 9.60 -1.03
C ARG A 197 -10.04 10.93 -1.75
N GLU A 198 -8.98 11.65 -1.42
CA GLU A 198 -8.57 12.88 -2.12
C GLU A 198 -8.27 12.56 -3.59
N PHE A 199 -7.46 11.53 -3.84
CA PHE A 199 -7.16 11.06 -5.19
C PHE A 199 -8.43 10.65 -5.95
N GLU A 200 -9.31 9.86 -5.33
CA GLU A 200 -10.59 9.45 -5.91
C GLU A 200 -11.44 10.67 -6.31
N ASN A 201 -11.59 11.64 -5.40
CA ASN A 201 -12.36 12.85 -5.67
C ASN A 201 -11.77 13.66 -6.82
N GLU A 202 -10.44 13.68 -6.96
CA GLU A 202 -9.77 14.39 -8.05
C GLU A 202 -9.92 13.66 -9.39
N VAL A 203 -9.80 12.32 -9.41
CA VAL A 203 -10.00 11.48 -10.61
C VAL A 203 -11.40 11.64 -11.18
N PHE A 204 -12.41 11.65 -10.31
CA PHE A 204 -13.83 11.70 -10.71
C PHE A 204 -14.46 13.08 -10.51
N ARG A 205 -13.63 14.12 -10.39
CA ARG A 205 -14.13 15.50 -10.35
C ARG A 205 -14.85 15.78 -11.66
N GLN A 206 -16.17 15.96 -11.57
CA GLN A 206 -16.92 16.44 -12.73
C GLN A 206 -16.38 17.84 -13.09
N PRO A 207 -16.10 18.12 -14.38
CA PRO A 207 -15.83 19.50 -14.78
C PRO A 207 -17.05 20.33 -14.37
N GLN A 208 -16.83 21.39 -13.59
CA GLN A 208 -17.90 22.33 -13.29
C GLN A 208 -18.47 22.79 -14.63
N ALA A 209 -19.76 22.54 -14.85
CA ALA A 209 -20.48 23.19 -15.93
C ALA A 209 -20.31 24.69 -15.68
N LEU A 210 -19.58 25.37 -16.56
CA LEU A 210 -19.54 26.82 -16.55
C LEU A 210 -20.99 27.31 -16.71
N PRO A 211 -21.46 28.24 -15.85
CA PRO A 211 -22.80 28.81 -15.96
C PRO A 211 -23.03 29.50 -17.31
#